data_AF-A0A4Y9XRT5-F1
#
_entry.id   AF-A0A4Y9XRT5-F1
#
_cell.length_a   1.000
_cell.length_b   1.000
_cell.length_c   1.000
_cell.angle_alpha   90.00
_cell.angle_beta   90.00
_cell.angle_gamma   90.00
#
_symmetry.space_group_name_H-M   'P 1'
#
loop_
_entity.id
_entity.type
_entity.pdbx_description
1 polymer ?
#
loop_
_entity_poly.entity_id
_entity_poly.type
_entity_poly.pdbx_seq_one_letter_code
_entity_poly.pdbx_strand_id
1 'polypeptide(L)'
;MKTDVILPMTDECMQQIVQREKTYEFRRYRLNASVKRVWFYLKAPLSHISYVCEIDPARTRLPGDPPLPEDGIGNKNFNERHPDMERCDFAYRVLSVRKLPRTVSLEELKRKYGVGIAPRGRIYAPVKLLHDVPWSSQELLWTQGGTTSEDHVPMRDGPAHSDAKAASSHENEGTKRVKKRSATAIDTEESHQPPKLVLSTMVGHLFETKEDTGPQVGVQTEEKLVKEKEATIDSFVYVVDVAGVDGGLAAAANDSRLLAVMLVYVLNEC
;
A
#
# COMPACT_ATOMS: atom_id res chain seq x y z
N MET A 1 9.97 -19.73 13.30
CA MET A 1 8.72 -19.42 12.55
C MET A 1 8.69 -17.91 12.28
N LYS A 2 8.30 -17.43 11.10
CA LYS A 2 8.34 -15.98 10.77
C LYS A 2 6.99 -15.32 11.10
N THR A 3 6.94 -14.52 12.15
CA THR A 3 5.70 -13.91 12.68
C THR A 3 5.43 -12.48 12.20
N ASP A 4 6.40 -11.86 11.55
CA ASP A 4 6.42 -10.42 11.29
C ASP A 4 6.77 -10.15 9.83
N VAL A 5 6.03 -9.23 9.21
CA VAL A 5 6.27 -8.77 7.83
C VAL A 5 6.37 -7.26 7.79
N ILE A 6 7.17 -6.74 6.87
CA ILE A 6 7.21 -5.33 6.48
C ILE A 6 6.35 -5.20 5.21
N LEU A 7 5.39 -4.28 5.24
CA LEU A 7 4.52 -3.97 4.10
C LEU A 7 4.58 -2.46 3.78
N PRO A 8 4.62 -2.06 2.49
CA PRO A 8 4.50 -0.66 2.12
C PRO A 8 3.06 -0.15 2.26
N MET A 9 2.93 1.12 2.66
CA MET A 9 1.69 1.86 2.81
C MET A 9 1.92 3.35 2.44
N THR A 10 0.87 4.10 2.08
CA THR A 10 0.96 5.57 2.02
C THR A 10 0.74 6.15 3.42
N ASP A 11 1.04 7.44 3.63
CA ASP A 11 0.74 8.04 4.94
C ASP A 11 -0.77 8.14 5.16
N GLU A 12 -1.55 8.55 4.16
CA GLU A 12 -3.00 8.75 4.28
C GLU A 12 -3.72 7.46 4.67
N CYS A 13 -3.35 6.33 4.05
CA CYS A 13 -3.89 5.01 4.37
C CYS A 13 -3.49 4.55 5.79
N MET A 14 -2.29 4.93 6.25
CA MET A 14 -1.86 4.66 7.62
C MET A 14 -2.61 5.54 8.63
N GLN A 15 -2.86 6.82 8.33
CA GLN A 15 -3.64 7.69 9.21
C GLN A 15 -5.07 7.20 9.38
N GLN A 16 -5.71 6.67 8.32
CA GLN A 16 -7.02 6.00 8.43
C GLN A 16 -6.99 4.80 9.39
N ILE A 17 -5.89 4.04 9.43
CA ILE A 17 -5.71 2.95 10.41
C ILE A 17 -5.49 3.53 11.82
N VAL A 18 -4.64 4.55 11.98
CA VAL A 18 -4.42 5.23 13.27
C VAL A 18 -5.74 5.78 13.85
N GLN A 19 -6.60 6.36 13.00
CA GLN A 19 -7.91 6.92 13.35
C GLN A 19 -9.02 5.86 13.50
N ARG A 20 -8.70 4.57 13.28
CA ARG A 20 -9.64 3.43 13.27
C ARG A 20 -10.70 3.46 12.15
N GLU A 21 -10.63 4.39 11.22
CA GLU A 21 -11.50 4.44 10.03
C GLU A 21 -11.27 3.25 9.09
N LYS A 22 -10.01 2.82 8.93
CA LYS A 22 -9.64 1.63 8.16
C LYS A 22 -9.38 0.46 9.12
N THR A 23 -10.36 -0.41 9.27
CA THR A 23 -10.31 -1.53 10.23
C THR A 23 -9.64 -2.79 9.69
N TYR A 24 -9.56 -2.96 8.37
CA TYR A 24 -8.88 -4.06 7.69
C TYR A 24 -7.78 -3.58 6.75
N GLU A 25 -6.66 -4.30 6.74
CA GLU A 25 -5.68 -4.23 5.66
C GLU A 25 -6.02 -5.25 4.56
N PHE A 26 -6.00 -4.82 3.30
CA PHE A 26 -6.41 -5.64 2.15
C PHE A 26 -5.21 -6.00 1.28
N ARG A 27 -5.09 -7.27 0.86
CA ARG A 27 -3.98 -7.74 0.02
C ARG A 27 -4.43 -8.71 -1.06
N ARG A 28 -3.68 -8.69 -2.17
CA ARG A 28 -3.83 -9.62 -3.31
C ARG A 28 -3.23 -11.00 -3.08
N TYR A 29 -2.41 -11.14 -2.03
CA TYR A 29 -1.76 -12.39 -1.67
C TYR A 29 -2.04 -12.73 -0.21
N ARG A 30 -2.10 -14.03 0.09
CA ARG A 30 -2.16 -14.50 1.46
C ARG A 30 -0.81 -14.27 2.16
N LEU A 31 -0.82 -13.68 3.35
CA LEU A 31 0.29 -13.75 4.29
C LEU A 31 0.39 -15.19 4.82
N ASN A 32 1.56 -15.64 5.24
CA ASN A 32 1.66 -16.94 5.91
C ASN A 32 0.81 -16.90 7.19
N ALA A 33 0.10 -17.98 7.51
CA ALA A 33 -0.72 -18.09 8.73
C ALA A 33 0.09 -17.89 10.02
N SER A 34 1.42 -17.99 9.97
CA SER A 34 2.31 -17.63 11.08
C SER A 34 2.41 -16.13 11.37
N VAL A 35 2.03 -15.26 10.43
CA VAL A 35 2.19 -13.82 10.55
C VAL A 35 1.12 -13.27 11.49
N LYS A 36 1.59 -12.58 12.54
CA LYS A 36 0.76 -11.93 13.58
C LYS A 36 0.91 -10.41 13.56
N ARG A 37 1.98 -9.89 12.94
CA ARG A 37 2.34 -8.47 12.98
C ARG A 37 2.78 -7.94 11.63
N VAL A 38 2.37 -6.71 11.35
CA VAL A 38 2.74 -5.94 10.16
C VAL A 38 3.45 -4.67 10.58
N TRP A 39 4.66 -4.48 10.07
CA TRP A 39 5.46 -3.27 10.18
C TRP A 39 5.22 -2.42 8.93
N PHE A 40 4.57 -1.27 9.08
CA PHE A 40 4.22 -0.42 7.95
C PHE A 40 5.37 0.52 7.60
N TYR A 41 5.94 0.29 6.42
CA TYR A 41 6.88 1.20 5.75
C TYR A 41 6.07 2.25 5.00
N LEU A 42 6.17 3.49 5.43
CA LEU A 42 5.57 4.63 4.74
C LEU A 42 6.40 4.95 3.51
N LYS A 43 5.73 5.01 2.36
CA LYS A 43 6.33 5.38 1.06
C LYS A 43 6.90 6.81 1.09
N ALA A 44 7.55 7.21 0.00
CA ALA A 44 7.99 8.59 -0.20
C ALA A 44 6.80 9.57 -0.01
N PRO A 45 7.01 10.75 0.60
CA PRO A 45 8.31 11.31 1.00
C PRO A 45 8.91 10.68 2.27
N LEU A 46 8.09 10.08 3.15
CA LEU A 46 8.49 9.68 4.51
C LEU A 46 9.59 8.59 4.55
N SER A 47 9.47 7.56 3.72
CA SER A 47 10.52 6.55 3.47
C SER A 47 11.09 5.84 4.71
N HIS A 48 10.23 5.48 5.66
CA HIS A 48 10.61 4.84 6.92
C HIS A 48 9.51 3.93 7.47
N ILE A 49 9.86 3.01 8.38
CA ILE A 49 8.88 2.29 9.20
C ILE A 49 8.53 3.17 10.41
N SER A 50 7.23 3.44 10.60
CA SER A 50 6.70 4.24 11.72
C SER A 50 5.71 3.52 12.60
N TYR A 51 5.09 2.44 12.11
CA TYR A 51 4.03 1.74 12.83
C TYR A 51 4.21 0.23 12.78
N VAL A 52 3.81 -0.43 13.86
CA VAL A 52 3.66 -1.88 13.92
C VAL A 52 2.26 -2.20 14.42
N CYS A 53 1.57 -3.09 13.70
CA CYS A 53 0.19 -3.44 13.94
C CYS A 53 0.06 -4.94 14.14
N GLU A 54 -0.68 -5.37 15.16
CA GLU A 54 -1.12 -6.77 15.28
C GLU A 54 -2.32 -7.03 14.37
N ILE A 55 -2.40 -8.23 13.80
CA ILE A 55 -3.44 -8.60 12.85
C ILE A 55 -4.03 -9.98 13.12
N ASP A 56 -5.31 -10.14 12.77
CA ASP A 56 -5.96 -11.45 12.68
C ASP A 56 -5.46 -12.27 11.48
N PRO A 57 -5.69 -13.61 11.48
CA PRO A 57 -5.61 -14.43 10.29
C PRO A 57 -6.45 -13.90 9.12
N ALA A 58 -6.03 -14.20 7.90
CA ALA A 58 -6.72 -13.74 6.68
C ALA A 58 -8.20 -14.17 6.64
N ARG A 59 -9.10 -13.19 6.52
CA ARG A 59 -10.46 -13.35 6.02
C ARG A 59 -10.43 -13.39 4.50
N THR A 60 -11.23 -14.26 3.91
CA THR A 60 -11.33 -14.44 2.45
C THR A 60 -12.72 -14.05 1.93
N ARG A 61 -12.91 -14.10 0.60
CA ARG A 61 -14.18 -13.85 -0.08
C ARG A 61 -14.80 -15.13 -0.67
N LEU A 62 -14.41 -16.31 -0.18
CA LEU A 62 -14.88 -17.58 -0.75
C LEU A 62 -16.38 -17.76 -0.46
N PRO A 63 -17.14 -18.47 -1.32
CA PRO A 63 -18.53 -18.79 -1.04
C PRO A 63 -18.67 -19.51 0.30
N GLY A 64 -19.48 -18.97 1.21
CA GLY A 64 -19.65 -19.47 2.58
C GLY A 64 -18.80 -18.78 3.65
N ASP A 65 -17.80 -17.97 3.27
CA ASP A 65 -17.13 -17.08 4.24
C ASP A 65 -18.13 -16.03 4.77
N PRO A 66 -18.19 -15.76 6.10
CA PRO A 66 -19.02 -14.68 6.60
C PRO A 66 -18.47 -13.32 6.14
N PRO A 67 -19.33 -12.33 5.83
CA PRO A 67 -18.88 -10.99 5.46
C PRO A 67 -18.05 -10.34 6.57
N LEU A 68 -17.24 -9.35 6.20
CA LEU A 68 -16.58 -8.48 7.17
C LEU A 68 -17.64 -7.57 7.83
N PRO A 69 -17.49 -7.24 9.13
CA PRO A 69 -18.24 -6.14 9.73
C PRO A 69 -18.03 -4.86 8.92
N GLU A 70 -19.08 -4.10 8.65
CA GLU A 70 -18.99 -2.85 7.89
C GLU A 70 -18.57 -1.67 8.79
N ASP A 71 -17.61 -1.94 9.69
CA ASP A 71 -17.09 -1.03 10.71
C ASP A 71 -15.91 -0.15 10.22
N GLY A 72 -15.60 -0.18 8.93
CA GLY A 72 -14.47 0.56 8.36
C GLY A 72 -14.43 0.65 6.83
N ILE A 73 -13.57 1.56 6.36
CA ILE A 73 -13.40 1.93 4.95
C ILE A 73 -12.95 0.73 4.12
N GLY A 74 -13.75 0.42 3.09
CA GLY A 74 -13.50 -0.66 2.13
C GLY A 74 -14.11 -2.01 2.52
N ASN A 75 -14.65 -2.19 3.73
CA ASN A 75 -15.20 -3.47 4.18
C ASN A 75 -16.44 -3.86 3.36
N LYS A 76 -17.37 -2.92 3.17
CA LYS A 76 -18.52 -3.10 2.27
C LYS A 76 -18.09 -3.43 0.84
N ASN A 77 -17.16 -2.65 0.27
CA ASN A 77 -16.63 -2.89 -1.08
C ASN A 77 -15.94 -4.26 -1.21
N PHE A 78 -15.31 -4.77 -0.14
CA PHE A 78 -14.75 -6.12 -0.07
C PHE A 78 -15.85 -7.19 -0.09
N ASN A 79 -16.89 -7.03 0.74
CA ASN A 79 -18.06 -7.90 0.82
C ASN A 79 -18.79 -7.99 -0.53
N GLU A 80 -19.06 -6.84 -1.15
CA GLU A 80 -19.77 -6.71 -2.43
C GLU A 80 -18.91 -7.04 -3.66
N ARG A 81 -17.62 -7.40 -3.47
CA ARG A 81 -16.66 -7.66 -4.56
C ARG A 81 -16.55 -6.52 -5.57
N HIS A 82 -16.57 -5.27 -5.09
CA HIS A 82 -16.49 -4.06 -5.91
C HIS A 82 -15.25 -4.08 -6.85
N PRO A 83 -15.33 -3.53 -8.08
CA PRO A 83 -14.20 -3.51 -9.02
C PRO A 83 -12.91 -2.87 -8.47
N ASP A 84 -12.99 -1.85 -7.63
CA ASP A 84 -11.80 -1.26 -6.97
C ASP A 84 -11.10 -2.23 -5.99
N MET A 85 -11.82 -3.27 -5.57
CA MET A 85 -11.32 -4.39 -4.75
C MET A 85 -11.01 -5.62 -5.61
N GLU A 86 -10.89 -5.47 -6.94
CA GLU A 86 -10.46 -6.57 -7.82
C GLU A 86 -9.08 -7.09 -7.38
N ARG A 87 -8.98 -8.42 -7.30
CA ARG A 87 -7.80 -9.18 -6.84
C ARG A 87 -7.44 -8.98 -5.36
N CYS A 88 -8.14 -8.15 -4.59
CA CYS A 88 -7.92 -8.01 -3.14
C CYS A 88 -8.72 -9.08 -2.37
N ASP A 89 -8.24 -10.32 -2.41
CA ASP A 89 -8.96 -11.50 -1.90
C ASP A 89 -8.73 -11.83 -0.42
N PHE A 90 -7.82 -11.12 0.24
CA PHE A 90 -7.47 -11.34 1.65
C PHE A 90 -7.58 -10.04 2.45
N ALA A 91 -8.32 -10.09 3.56
CA ALA A 91 -8.46 -9.00 4.52
C ALA A 91 -7.91 -9.42 5.89
N TYR A 92 -7.17 -8.54 6.56
CA TYR A 92 -6.57 -8.76 7.88
C TYR A 92 -7.10 -7.69 8.84
N ARG A 93 -7.86 -8.08 9.87
CA ARG A 93 -8.35 -7.13 10.88
C ARG A 93 -7.15 -6.55 11.60
N VAL A 94 -7.08 -5.23 11.72
CA VAL A 94 -6.07 -4.58 12.55
C VAL A 94 -6.54 -4.64 14.00
N LEU A 95 -5.77 -5.33 14.85
CA LEU A 95 -6.09 -5.57 16.26
C LEU A 95 -5.48 -4.52 17.18
N SER A 96 -4.27 -4.04 16.88
CA SER A 96 -3.61 -2.97 17.62
C SER A 96 -2.76 -2.13 16.69
N VAL A 97 -2.53 -0.87 17.06
CA VAL A 97 -1.59 0.02 16.39
C VAL A 97 -0.61 0.57 17.41
N ARG A 98 0.67 0.33 17.17
CA ARG A 98 1.76 0.94 17.93
C ARG A 98 2.60 1.82 17.02
N LYS A 99 2.97 2.99 17.54
CA LYS A 99 3.86 3.95 16.89
C LYS A 99 5.28 3.78 17.40
N LEU A 100 6.24 3.81 16.50
CA LEU A 100 7.67 3.81 16.83
C LEU A 100 8.08 5.26 17.16
N PRO A 101 8.52 5.59 18.39
CA PRO A 101 9.00 6.94 18.71
C PRO A 101 10.27 7.30 17.93
N ARG A 102 11.09 6.29 17.59
CA ARG A 102 12.19 6.39 16.63
C ARG A 102 11.85 5.55 15.41
N THR A 103 11.61 6.22 14.29
CA THR A 103 11.33 5.56 13.01
C THR A 103 12.56 4.85 12.45
N VAL A 104 12.35 3.81 11.63
CA VAL A 104 13.44 3.07 10.96
C VAL A 104 13.51 3.49 9.51
N SER A 105 14.47 4.35 9.17
CA SER A 105 14.63 4.90 7.81
C SER A 105 15.03 3.84 6.78
N LEU A 106 14.79 4.12 5.50
CA LEU A 106 15.29 3.30 4.38
C LEU A 106 16.82 3.08 4.44
N GLU A 107 17.57 4.07 4.93
CA GLU A 107 19.03 3.94 5.11
C GLU A 107 19.37 2.94 6.22
N GLU A 108 18.67 2.98 7.35
CA GLU A 108 18.87 2.00 8.43
C GLU A 108 18.42 0.59 8.00
N LEU A 109 17.29 0.49 7.28
CA LEU A 109 16.82 -0.74 6.63
C LEU A 109 17.89 -1.38 5.73
N LYS A 110 18.53 -0.61 4.87
CA LYS A 110 19.63 -1.07 4.01
C LYS A 110 20.85 -1.47 4.82
N ARG A 111 21.44 -0.53 5.57
CA ARG A 111 22.75 -0.68 6.23
C ARG A 111 22.73 -1.69 7.39
N LYS A 112 21.67 -1.68 8.21
CA LYS A 112 21.66 -2.40 9.50
C LYS A 112 20.91 -3.73 9.44
N TYR A 113 19.88 -3.82 8.60
CA TYR A 113 18.93 -4.95 8.57
C TYR A 113 18.87 -5.70 7.22
N GLY A 114 19.66 -5.30 6.21
CA GLY A 114 19.79 -6.03 4.94
C GLY A 114 18.61 -5.88 3.97
N VAL A 115 17.72 -4.92 4.19
CA VAL A 115 16.58 -4.63 3.29
C VAL A 115 17.07 -3.69 2.19
N GLY A 116 17.64 -4.27 1.12
CA GLY A 116 18.42 -3.55 0.11
C GLY A 116 17.67 -2.50 -0.73
N ILE A 117 16.33 -2.60 -0.82
CA ILE A 117 15.48 -1.61 -1.51
C ILE A 117 14.26 -1.27 -0.65
N ALA A 118 13.60 -0.14 -0.96
CA ALA A 118 12.33 0.20 -0.35
C ALA A 118 11.32 -0.94 -0.56
N PRO A 119 10.57 -1.37 0.48
CA PRO A 119 9.56 -2.41 0.35
C PRO A 119 8.57 -2.11 -0.79
N ARG A 120 8.55 -2.97 -1.82
CA ARG A 120 7.55 -2.92 -2.93
C ARG A 120 6.42 -3.93 -2.75
N GLY A 121 6.62 -4.90 -1.86
CA GLY A 121 5.67 -5.97 -1.54
C GLY A 121 5.97 -6.52 -0.15
N ARG A 122 5.59 -7.77 0.11
CA ARG A 122 5.87 -8.44 1.39
C ARG A 122 7.34 -8.77 1.54
N ILE A 123 7.96 -8.24 2.59
CA ILE A 123 9.27 -8.65 3.09
C ILE A 123 9.04 -9.24 4.49
N TYR A 124 9.69 -10.35 4.85
CA TYR A 124 9.66 -10.79 6.25
C TYR A 124 10.60 -9.93 7.07
N ALA A 125 10.16 -9.46 8.25
CA ALA A 125 10.98 -8.61 9.09
C ALA A 125 12.28 -9.34 9.48
N PRO A 126 13.47 -8.74 9.26
CA PRO A 126 14.74 -9.34 9.66
C PRO A 126 14.79 -9.58 11.17
N VAL A 127 15.34 -10.71 11.61
CA VAL A 127 15.41 -11.06 13.06
C VAL A 127 16.09 -9.96 13.87
N LYS A 128 17.14 -9.34 13.31
CA LYS A 128 17.85 -8.21 13.92
C LYS A 128 16.98 -6.96 14.08
N LEU A 129 16.04 -6.69 13.18
CA LEU A 129 15.08 -5.58 13.33
C LEU A 129 14.15 -5.85 14.53
N LEU A 130 13.66 -7.08 14.66
CA LEU A 130 12.75 -7.47 15.75
C LEU A 130 13.42 -7.49 17.12
N HIS A 131 14.74 -7.75 17.15
CA HIS A 131 15.56 -7.66 18.35
C HIS A 131 15.86 -6.21 18.74
N ASP A 132 16.33 -5.41 17.77
CA ASP A 132 16.79 -4.04 18.02
C ASP A 132 15.63 -3.05 18.20
N VAL A 133 14.44 -3.39 17.71
CA VAL A 133 13.20 -2.63 17.88
C VAL A 133 12.11 -3.59 18.40
N PRO A 134 12.01 -3.81 19.72
CA PRO A 134 10.96 -4.66 20.28
C PRO A 134 9.58 -4.00 20.11
N TRP A 135 8.71 -4.60 19.29
CA TRP A 135 7.38 -4.06 18.98
C TRP A 135 6.52 -3.78 20.23
N SER A 136 6.66 -4.58 21.28
CA SER A 136 5.84 -4.53 22.49
C SER A 136 6.19 -3.35 23.43
N SER A 137 7.39 -2.76 23.28
CA SER A 137 7.79 -1.56 24.01
C SER A 137 7.50 -0.25 23.27
N GLN A 138 6.86 -0.32 22.09
CA GLN A 138 6.48 0.85 21.29
C GLN A 138 5.16 1.45 21.80
N GLU A 139 4.97 2.75 21.58
CA GLU A 139 3.81 3.55 22.01
C GLU A 139 2.51 2.94 21.49
N LEU A 140 1.62 2.47 22.38
CA LEU A 140 0.32 1.93 22.00
C LEU A 140 -0.65 3.08 21.75
N LEU A 141 -1.03 3.29 20.49
CA LEU A 141 -2.05 4.28 20.13
C LEU A 141 -3.45 3.73 20.43
N TRP A 142 -3.69 2.47 20.07
CA TRP A 142 -4.94 1.79 20.40
C TRP A 142 -4.86 0.26 20.27
N THR A 143 -5.78 -0.43 20.94
CA THR A 143 -6.04 -1.87 20.75
C THR A 143 -7.55 -2.16 20.66
N GLN A 144 -7.94 -3.22 19.98
CA GLN A 144 -9.31 -3.72 19.87
C GLN A 144 -9.63 -4.60 21.08
N GLY A 145 -10.82 -4.44 21.67
CA GLY A 145 -11.19 -5.14 22.91
C GLY A 145 -10.65 -4.51 24.20
N GLY A 146 -9.83 -3.46 24.09
CA GLY A 146 -9.54 -2.58 25.23
C GLY A 146 -10.71 -1.64 25.48
N THR A 147 -11.53 -1.92 26.51
CA THR A 147 -12.30 -0.88 27.18
C THR A 147 -11.30 0.14 27.72
N THR A 148 -11.28 1.34 27.14
CA THR A 148 -10.74 2.53 27.80
C THR A 148 -11.63 2.80 29.00
N SER A 149 -11.26 2.22 30.14
CA SER A 149 -11.83 2.53 31.45
C SER A 149 -11.32 3.91 31.87
N GLU A 150 -11.85 4.94 31.23
CA GLU A 150 -11.71 6.33 31.66
C GLU A 150 -13.11 6.87 31.96
N ASP A 151 -13.49 6.67 33.22
CA ASP A 151 -14.08 7.70 34.06
C ASP A 151 -15.31 8.44 33.51
N HIS A 152 -16.44 7.73 33.52
CA HIS A 152 -17.69 8.38 33.86
C HIS A 152 -17.62 8.87 35.32
N VAL A 153 -17.01 10.05 35.53
CA VAL A 153 -17.11 10.76 36.80
C VAL A 153 -18.58 11.12 37.01
N PRO A 154 -19.27 10.60 38.04
CA PRO A 154 -20.63 11.03 38.33
C PRO A 154 -20.57 12.50 38.74
N MET A 155 -21.23 13.35 37.95
CA MET A 155 -21.35 14.78 38.24
C MET A 155 -22.04 14.91 39.61
N ARG A 156 -21.30 15.36 40.63
CA ARG A 156 -21.83 15.52 41.98
C ARG A 156 -22.88 16.62 42.00
N ASP A 157 -24.03 16.30 42.61
CA ASP A 157 -25.10 17.26 42.84
C ASP A 157 -24.71 18.38 43.81
N GLY A 158 -25.11 19.61 43.43
CA GLY A 158 -25.49 20.69 44.33
C GLY A 158 -24.46 21.79 44.62
N PRO A 159 -24.88 22.91 45.26
CA PRO A 159 -26.26 23.33 45.56
C PRO A 159 -26.64 24.70 44.96
N ALA A 160 -27.90 25.10 45.11
CA ALA A 160 -28.41 26.41 44.70
C ALA A 160 -28.12 27.53 45.72
N HIS A 161 -27.89 28.76 45.23
CA HIS A 161 -28.10 30.07 45.90
C HIS A 161 -27.83 31.18 44.84
N SER A 162 -28.83 31.88 44.29
CA SER A 162 -29.56 33.06 44.79
C SER A 162 -28.84 34.42 44.61
N ASP A 163 -29.39 35.23 43.70
CA ASP A 163 -29.45 36.71 43.63
C ASP A 163 -28.23 37.62 43.94
N ALA A 164 -27.84 38.45 42.95
CA ALA A 164 -27.64 39.90 43.16
C ALA A 164 -27.52 40.73 41.85
N LYS A 165 -28.49 41.63 41.70
CA LYS A 165 -28.63 42.77 40.77
C LYS A 165 -27.51 43.83 40.85
N ALA A 166 -27.01 44.33 39.72
CA ALA A 166 -26.55 45.73 39.53
C ALA A 166 -26.54 46.14 38.04
N ALA A 167 -26.72 47.43 37.76
CA ALA A 167 -26.77 48.04 36.42
C ALA A 167 -25.83 49.26 36.34
N SER A 168 -25.92 50.04 35.25
CA SER A 168 -25.11 51.24 34.88
C SER A 168 -23.81 50.90 34.14
N SER A 169 -23.68 51.07 32.82
CA SER A 169 -23.80 52.26 31.94
C SER A 169 -22.66 53.27 32.06
N HIS A 170 -21.81 53.34 31.02
CA HIS A 170 -21.25 54.60 30.52
C HIS A 170 -20.85 54.49 29.04
N GLU A 171 -21.04 55.59 28.31
CA GLU A 171 -20.77 55.75 26.89
C GLU A 171 -19.31 56.21 26.67
N ASN A 172 -18.73 55.97 25.48
CA ASN A 172 -18.29 57.11 24.66
C ASN A 172 -17.98 56.79 23.19
N GLU A 173 -17.98 57.85 22.38
CA GLU A 173 -17.91 57.85 20.92
C GLU A 173 -16.50 57.83 20.31
N GLY A 174 -16.44 57.46 19.01
CA GLY A 174 -15.55 58.11 18.05
C GLY A 174 -14.14 57.54 17.88
N THR A 175 -13.50 57.61 16.69
CA THR A 175 -13.93 58.19 15.41
C THR A 175 -13.33 57.47 14.19
N LYS A 176 -14.12 57.48 13.12
CA LYS A 176 -13.82 57.28 11.69
C LYS A 176 -12.34 57.50 11.27
N ARG A 177 -11.82 56.63 10.38
CA ARG A 177 -11.22 57.13 9.13
C ARG A 177 -11.37 56.20 7.93
N VAL A 178 -11.78 56.80 6.82
CA VAL A 178 -12.01 56.20 5.51
C VAL A 178 -10.70 56.15 4.71
N LYS A 179 -10.47 55.06 3.95
CA LYS A 179 -9.86 55.19 2.61
C LYS A 179 -10.49 54.20 1.63
N LYS A 180 -10.72 54.72 0.42
CA LYS A 180 -11.56 54.20 -0.68
C LYS A 180 -10.65 53.96 -1.90
N ARG A 181 -11.16 53.24 -2.92
CA ARG A 181 -10.60 53.03 -4.29
C ARG A 181 -9.72 51.78 -4.44
N SER A 182 -9.77 51.04 -5.56
CA SER A 182 -10.65 51.09 -6.75
C SER A 182 -10.71 49.72 -7.44
N ALA A 183 -11.72 49.51 -8.29
CA ALA A 183 -11.82 48.34 -9.18
C ALA A 183 -10.90 48.46 -10.42
N THR A 184 -10.58 47.31 -11.05
CA THR A 184 -10.86 47.03 -12.48
C THR A 184 -10.93 45.50 -12.68
N ALA A 185 -11.68 45.05 -13.69
CA ALA A 185 -11.51 43.73 -14.32
C ALA A 185 -10.40 43.83 -15.41
N ILE A 186 -10.14 42.91 -16.34
CA ILE A 186 -10.78 41.66 -16.82
C ILE A 186 -9.63 40.73 -17.29
N ASP A 187 -9.79 39.40 -17.36
CA ASP A 187 -9.76 38.66 -18.65
C ASP A 187 -9.84 37.13 -18.54
N THR A 188 -10.30 36.55 -19.64
CA THR A 188 -10.50 35.12 -19.92
C THR A 188 -9.36 34.62 -20.80
N GLU A 189 -8.80 33.43 -20.53
CA GLU A 189 -8.05 32.51 -21.42
C GLU A 189 -7.20 31.55 -20.56
N GLU A 190 -6.83 30.31 -20.94
CA GLU A 190 -7.20 29.44 -22.06
C GLU A 190 -6.89 27.98 -21.66
N SER A 191 -7.70 26.99 -22.08
CA SER A 191 -7.43 25.57 -21.76
C SER A 191 -6.47 24.92 -22.77
N HIS A 192 -5.20 24.75 -22.42
CA HIS A 192 -4.23 24.01 -23.23
C HIS A 192 -4.14 22.52 -22.84
N GLN A 193 -4.80 21.65 -23.61
CA GLN A 193 -4.48 20.22 -23.63
C GLN A 193 -3.33 19.93 -24.61
N PRO A 194 -2.28 19.18 -24.21
CA PRO A 194 -1.28 18.70 -25.16
C PRO A 194 -1.85 17.59 -26.07
N PRO A 195 -1.40 17.50 -27.34
CA PRO A 195 -1.95 16.57 -28.32
C PRO A 195 -1.62 15.11 -27.99
N LYS A 196 -2.60 14.22 -28.23
CA LYS A 196 -2.41 12.76 -28.15
C LYS A 196 -1.58 12.29 -29.34
N LEU A 197 -0.39 11.73 -29.10
CA LEU A 197 0.31 10.94 -30.13
C LEU A 197 -0.47 9.66 -30.40
N VAL A 198 -0.98 9.53 -31.63
CA VAL A 198 -1.55 8.28 -32.14
C VAL A 198 -0.43 7.52 -32.86
N LEU A 199 0.14 6.51 -32.21
CA LEU A 199 1.00 5.54 -32.91
C LEU A 199 0.09 4.60 -33.72
N SER A 200 0.03 4.83 -35.03
CA SER A 200 -0.60 3.89 -35.97
C SER A 200 0.40 2.79 -36.31
N THR A 201 0.17 1.58 -35.78
CA THR A 201 0.98 0.41 -36.13
C THR A 201 0.49 -0.19 -37.44
N MET A 202 1.16 0.12 -38.54
CA MET A 202 1.06 -0.69 -39.76
C MET A 202 1.87 -1.97 -39.58
N VAL A 203 1.21 -3.11 -39.42
CA VAL A 203 1.81 -4.43 -39.64
C VAL A 203 1.45 -4.87 -41.06
N GLY A 204 2.46 -4.96 -41.93
CA GLY A 204 2.26 -5.44 -43.30
C GLY A 204 1.89 -6.92 -43.31
N HIS A 205 0.81 -7.27 -44.00
CA HIS A 205 0.58 -8.63 -44.47
C HIS A 205 1.49 -8.91 -45.66
N LEU A 206 2.44 -9.83 -45.51
CA LEU A 206 2.95 -10.63 -46.61
C LEU A 206 3.59 -11.91 -46.07
N PHE A 207 2.96 -13.06 -46.34
CA PHE A 207 3.59 -14.18 -47.05
C PHE A 207 2.54 -15.25 -47.33
N GLU A 208 2.22 -15.43 -48.61
CA GLU A 208 1.57 -16.65 -49.08
C GLU A 208 2.59 -17.79 -49.12
N THR A 209 2.23 -18.96 -48.60
CA THR A 209 2.70 -20.23 -49.15
C THR A 209 1.51 -21.17 -49.32
N LYS A 210 1.32 -21.64 -50.54
CA LYS A 210 0.44 -22.76 -50.86
C LYS A 210 1.12 -24.05 -50.40
N GLU A 211 0.38 -24.94 -49.75
CA GLU A 211 0.54 -26.38 -50.00
C GLU A 211 -0.84 -27.02 -50.17
N ASP A 212 -0.87 -28.03 -51.04
CA ASP A 212 -2.05 -28.66 -51.63
C ASP A 212 -2.10 -30.11 -51.14
N THR A 213 -3.17 -30.51 -50.45
CA THR A 213 -3.54 -31.93 -50.28
C THR A 213 -5.00 -32.09 -49.85
N GLY A 214 -5.72 -32.97 -50.56
CA GLY A 214 -6.83 -33.76 -50.05
C GLY A 214 -6.59 -35.23 -50.37
N PRO A 215 -7.52 -36.17 -50.03
CA PRO A 215 -8.84 -35.95 -49.45
C PRO A 215 -9.06 -36.61 -48.08
N GLN A 216 -10.25 -36.37 -47.51
CA GLN A 216 -10.69 -36.77 -46.17
C GLN A 216 -11.01 -38.27 -46.02
N VAL A 217 -10.69 -38.85 -44.85
CA VAL A 217 -11.56 -39.80 -44.10
C VAL A 217 -11.26 -39.69 -42.60
N GLY A 218 -12.29 -39.70 -41.73
CA GLY A 218 -12.14 -40.12 -40.32
C GLY A 218 -12.35 -39.06 -39.24
N VAL A 219 -13.61 -38.79 -38.88
CA VAL A 219 -13.96 -38.07 -37.64
C VAL A 219 -14.23 -39.08 -36.52
N GLN A 220 -13.39 -39.11 -35.48
CA GLN A 220 -13.80 -39.33 -34.07
C GLN A 220 -12.81 -38.60 -33.14
N THR A 221 -13.32 -38.00 -32.07
CA THR A 221 -12.62 -37.04 -31.21
C THR A 221 -11.90 -37.68 -30.02
N GLU A 222 -10.58 -37.49 -29.92
CA GLU A 222 -9.85 -37.58 -28.64
C GLU A 222 -9.83 -36.20 -27.97
N GLU A 223 -10.50 -36.04 -26.83
CA GLU A 223 -10.33 -34.87 -25.96
C GLU A 223 -9.71 -35.33 -24.63
N LYS A 224 -8.38 -35.31 -24.57
CA LYS A 224 -7.59 -35.88 -23.48
C LYS A 224 -6.67 -34.83 -22.84
N LEU A 225 -6.91 -34.57 -21.56
CA LEU A 225 -5.88 -34.30 -20.55
C LEU A 225 -4.91 -33.10 -20.79
N VAL A 226 -5.42 -31.88 -20.61
CA VAL A 226 -4.66 -30.62 -20.51
C VAL A 226 -5.45 -29.71 -19.54
N LYS A 227 -4.97 -29.15 -18.41
CA LYS A 227 -3.66 -29.13 -17.74
C LYS A 227 -3.88 -29.21 -16.21
N GLU A 228 -3.28 -30.18 -15.55
CA GLU A 228 -2.96 -30.10 -14.12
C GLU A 228 -1.49 -29.67 -14.01
N LYS A 229 -1.24 -28.37 -13.74
CA LYS A 229 0.04 -27.77 -13.30
C LYS A 229 -0.03 -26.24 -13.29
N GLU A 230 -0.43 -25.67 -12.15
CA GLU A 230 0.04 -24.35 -11.73
C GLU A 230 0.75 -24.50 -10.38
N ALA A 231 2.01 -24.92 -10.46
CA ALA A 231 2.88 -25.02 -9.29
C ALA A 231 3.58 -23.67 -9.07
N THR A 232 3.30 -23.06 -7.92
CA THR A 232 4.16 -22.16 -7.14
C THR A 232 5.37 -21.55 -7.87
N ILE A 233 5.21 -20.33 -8.40
CA ILE A 233 6.35 -19.47 -8.76
C ILE A 233 6.96 -18.92 -7.46
N ASP A 234 7.88 -19.67 -6.86
CA ASP A 234 8.72 -19.15 -5.78
C ASP A 234 9.84 -18.29 -6.37
N SER A 235 10.05 -17.10 -5.81
CA SER A 235 10.84 -16.05 -6.45
C SER A 235 12.35 -16.26 -6.22
N PHE A 236 12.99 -17.08 -7.05
CA PHE A 236 14.44 -17.24 -7.04
C PHE A 236 15.15 -15.98 -7.58
N VAL A 237 15.85 -15.27 -6.69
CA VAL A 237 16.84 -14.26 -7.07
C VAL A 237 18.18 -14.95 -7.21
N TYR A 238 18.66 -15.13 -8.44
CA TYR A 238 20.04 -15.52 -8.68
C TYR A 238 20.95 -14.31 -8.40
N VAL A 239 21.79 -14.43 -7.38
CA VAL A 239 22.97 -13.58 -7.23
C VAL A 239 24.08 -14.23 -8.04
N VAL A 240 24.45 -13.61 -9.15
CA VAL A 240 25.65 -14.01 -9.92
C VAL A 240 26.86 -13.45 -9.19
N ASP A 241 27.63 -14.33 -8.54
CA ASP A 241 28.91 -13.98 -7.95
C ASP A 241 29.98 -13.96 -9.04
N VAL A 242 30.51 -12.78 -9.37
CA VAL A 242 31.52 -12.60 -10.41
C VAL A 242 32.91 -12.61 -9.76
N ALA A 243 33.30 -13.79 -9.28
CA ALA A 243 34.61 -14.04 -8.71
C ALA A 243 35.54 -14.69 -9.76
N GLY A 244 36.62 -14.00 -10.13
CA GLY A 244 37.75 -14.59 -10.84
C GLY A 244 37.89 -14.29 -12.34
N VAL A 245 38.18 -13.03 -12.69
CA VAL A 245 38.96 -12.72 -13.90
C VAL A 245 39.99 -11.64 -13.55
N ASP A 246 41.19 -12.06 -13.16
CA ASP A 246 42.36 -11.19 -13.15
C ASP A 246 42.87 -11.00 -14.58
N GLY A 247 43.26 -9.77 -14.94
CA GLY A 247 44.02 -9.52 -16.18
C GLY A 247 43.34 -8.64 -17.24
N GLY A 248 43.08 -7.38 -16.88
CA GLY A 248 43.23 -6.20 -17.74
C GLY A 248 42.70 -6.20 -19.19
N LEU A 249 41.60 -5.49 -19.41
CA LEU A 249 41.59 -4.45 -20.45
C LEU A 249 40.72 -3.26 -20.01
N ALA A 250 41.31 -2.06 -20.05
CA ALA A 250 40.57 -0.82 -19.83
C ALA A 250 39.85 -0.37 -21.11
N ALA A 251 38.84 0.50 -20.94
CA ALA A 251 38.10 1.23 -21.98
C ALA A 251 37.03 0.45 -22.79
N ALA A 252 35.82 0.37 -22.21
CA ALA A 252 34.55 0.54 -22.93
C ALA A 252 33.39 0.78 -21.94
N ALA A 253 33.26 2.01 -21.42
CA ALA A 253 32.08 2.45 -20.68
C ALA A 253 31.13 3.23 -21.60
N ASN A 254 29.83 3.14 -21.32
CA ASN A 254 28.70 3.79 -22.02
C ASN A 254 28.24 3.15 -23.35
N ASP A 255 27.53 2.02 -23.26
CA ASP A 255 26.36 1.81 -24.12
C ASP A 255 25.17 1.24 -23.33
N SER A 256 24.18 2.08 -23.09
CA SER A 256 22.94 1.77 -22.38
C SER A 256 22.04 0.77 -23.12
N ARG A 257 22.34 0.45 -24.40
CA ARG A 257 21.51 -0.42 -25.23
C ARG A 257 21.71 -1.91 -24.95
N LEU A 258 22.91 -2.36 -24.56
CA LEU A 258 23.14 -3.79 -24.28
C LEU A 258 22.31 -4.30 -23.09
N LEU A 259 22.18 -3.49 -22.03
CA LEU A 259 21.35 -3.82 -20.86
C LEU A 259 19.86 -3.89 -21.20
N ALA A 260 19.39 -3.12 -22.18
CA ALA A 260 18.00 -3.20 -22.64
C ALA A 260 17.74 -4.49 -23.44
N VAL A 261 18.68 -4.93 -24.28
CA VAL A 261 18.53 -6.15 -25.10
C VAL A 261 18.51 -7.41 -24.22
N MET A 262 19.32 -7.49 -23.16
CA MET A 262 19.25 -8.60 -22.21
C MET A 262 17.94 -8.64 -21.41
N LEU A 263 17.32 -7.49 -21.10
CA LEU A 263 16.04 -7.47 -20.38
C LEU A 263 14.86 -7.96 -21.23
N VAL A 264 14.90 -7.73 -22.55
CA VAL A 264 13.81 -8.14 -23.47
C VAL A 264 13.81 -9.66 -23.69
N TYR A 265 14.97 -10.31 -23.75
CA TYR A 265 15.04 -11.75 -24.01
C TYR A 265 14.50 -12.62 -22.86
N VAL A 266 14.57 -12.15 -21.61
CA VAL A 266 14.10 -12.88 -20.43
C VAL A 266 12.58 -12.75 -20.21
N LEU A 267 11.92 -11.79 -20.87
CA LEU A 267 10.49 -11.51 -20.70
C LEU A 267 9.57 -12.16 -21.75
N ASN A 268 10.12 -12.91 -22.71
CA ASN A 268 9.37 -13.50 -23.83
C ASN A 268 9.25 -15.05 -23.80
N GLU A 269 9.77 -15.72 -22.77
CA GLU A 269 9.62 -17.18 -22.57
C GLU A 269 9.12 -17.54 -21.15
N CYS A 270 8.19 -16.75 -20.60
CA CYS A 270 7.49 -17.02 -19.34
C CYS A 270 6.01 -16.62 -19.44
#